data_AF-A0A2T0K4C1-F1
#
_entry.id   AF-A0A2T0K4C1-F1
#
_cell.length_a   1.000
_cell.length_b   1.000
_cell.length_c   1.000
_cell.angle_alpha   90.00
_cell.angle_beta   90.00
_cell.angle_gamma   90.00
#
_symmetry.space_group_name_H-M   'P 1'
#
loop_
_entity.id
_entity.type
_entity.pdbx_description
1 polymer ?
#
loop_
_entity_poly.entity_id
_entity_poly.type
_entity_poly.pdbx_seq_one_letter_code
_entity_poly.pdbx_strand_id
1 'polypeptide(L)'
;MRRLTAEQAAHERLTEFVGAAVAVDRLLKLERRGWWVRSAPMDAGIQDTVECYLPGRGVLTFPLDPGISVQFPNEDPVQTFRDARLSGAPNFAALDPVALSELLCDLHYLHHGGAMR
;
A
#
# COMPACT_ATOMS: atom_id res chain seq x y z
N MET A 1 15.77 -4.54 8.29
CA MET A 1 15.04 -4.77 7.02
C MET A 1 14.14 -5.98 7.20
N ARG A 2 12.85 -5.82 6.95
CA ARG A 2 11.83 -6.86 7.18
C ARG A 2 11.82 -7.86 6.02
N ARG A 3 11.56 -9.14 6.29
CA ARG A 3 11.36 -10.19 5.29
C ARG A 3 10.10 -10.98 5.61
N LEU A 4 9.39 -11.45 4.59
CA LEU A 4 8.30 -12.40 4.76
C LEU A 4 8.87 -13.79 5.09
N THR A 5 8.16 -14.55 5.91
CA THR A 5 8.40 -16.00 6.01
C THR A 5 7.99 -16.68 4.72
N ALA A 6 8.45 -17.92 4.50
CA ALA A 6 8.04 -18.70 3.32
C ALA A 6 6.52 -18.92 3.27
N GLU A 7 5.89 -19.09 4.44
CA GLU A 7 4.43 -19.19 4.57
C GLU A 7 3.75 -17.89 4.14
N GLN A 8 4.17 -16.73 4.68
CA GLN A 8 3.62 -15.43 4.29
C GLN A 8 3.82 -15.16 2.79
N ALA A 9 4.99 -15.53 2.26
CA ALA A 9 5.31 -15.32 0.85
C ALA A 9 4.51 -16.21 -0.10
N ALA A 10 3.97 -17.34 0.38
CA ALA A 10 3.14 -18.26 -0.41
C ALA A 10 1.70 -17.75 -0.63
N HIS A 11 1.33 -16.63 -0.01
CA HIS A 11 0.01 -16.03 -0.13
C HIS A 11 0.01 -14.77 -1.00
N GLU A 12 -1.18 -14.34 -1.43
CA GLU A 12 -1.41 -13.08 -2.15
C GLU A 12 -1.84 -11.95 -1.20
N ARG A 13 -1.95 -12.21 0.11
CA ARG A 13 -2.49 -11.27 1.08
C ARG A 13 -1.54 -11.05 2.26
N LEU A 14 -1.28 -9.79 2.61
CA LEU A 14 -0.53 -9.44 3.83
C LEU A 14 -1.51 -9.12 4.97
N THR A 15 -1.95 -10.15 5.67
CA THR A 15 -3.01 -10.05 6.69
C THR A 15 -2.69 -9.10 7.84
N GLU A 16 -1.41 -8.92 8.17
CA GLU A 16 -0.93 -7.99 9.19
C GLU A 16 -1.14 -6.50 8.87
N PHE A 17 -1.36 -6.15 7.59
CA PHE A 17 -1.69 -4.77 7.19
C PHE A 17 -3.20 -4.54 7.10
N VAL A 18 -4.02 -5.57 7.27
CA VAL A 18 -5.48 -5.45 7.32
C VAL A 18 -5.86 -4.84 8.67
N GLY A 19 -6.60 -3.72 8.64
CA GLY A 19 -6.94 -2.92 9.80
C GLY A 19 -5.83 -1.98 10.26
N ALA A 20 -4.69 -1.91 9.55
CA ALA A 20 -3.60 -1.02 9.93
C ALA A 20 -3.98 0.45 9.68
N ALA A 21 -3.76 1.28 10.70
CA ALA A 21 -3.86 2.73 10.59
C ALA A 21 -2.60 3.29 9.91
N VAL A 22 -2.79 4.15 8.91
CA VAL A 22 -1.71 4.83 8.18
C VAL A 22 -2.01 6.33 8.06
N ALA A 23 -0.97 7.14 8.16
CA ALA A 23 -1.10 8.59 8.03
C ALA A 23 -1.16 8.99 6.54
N VAL A 24 -2.10 9.86 6.18
CA VAL A 24 -2.28 10.33 4.79
C VAL A 24 -1.04 11.04 4.26
N ASP A 25 -0.36 11.83 5.10
CA ASP A 25 0.85 12.54 4.69
C ASP A 25 1.97 11.59 4.23
N ARG A 26 2.06 10.40 4.83
CA ARG A 26 3.01 9.34 4.45
C ARG A 26 2.61 8.69 3.13
N LEU A 27 1.33 8.41 2.93
CA LEU A 27 0.81 7.91 1.65
C LEU A 27 1.12 8.88 0.51
N LEU A 28 0.81 10.16 0.69
CA LEU A 28 1.07 11.21 -0.30
C LEU A 28 2.57 11.41 -0.57
N LYS A 29 3.43 11.18 0.42
CA LYS A 29 4.90 11.18 0.23
C LYS A 29 5.35 10.00 -0.63
N LEU A 30 4.81 8.79 -0.41
CA LEU A 30 5.13 7.62 -1.22
C LEU A 30 4.59 7.71 -2.66
N GLU A 31 3.41 8.30 -2.85
CA GLU A 31 2.81 8.52 -4.18
C GLU A 31 3.75 9.31 -5.10
N ARG A 32 4.43 10.32 -4.57
CA ARG A 32 5.42 11.14 -5.32
C ARG A 32 6.64 10.36 -5.80
N ARG A 33 6.83 9.12 -5.34
CA ARG A 33 7.97 8.25 -5.69
C ARG A 33 7.65 7.26 -6.79
N GLY A 34 6.40 7.23 -7.26
CA GLY A 34 6.03 6.65 -8.55
C GLY A 34 5.51 5.22 -8.54
N TRP A 35 5.73 4.42 -7.50
CA TRP A 35 5.09 3.08 -7.41
C TRP A 35 3.68 3.15 -6.86
N TRP A 36 3.44 4.09 -5.95
CA TRP A 36 2.16 4.23 -5.26
C TRP A 36 1.28 5.23 -6.02
N VAL A 37 0.00 4.93 -6.17
CA VAL A 37 -0.97 5.82 -6.79
C VAL A 37 -2.34 5.63 -6.15
N ARG A 38 -3.07 6.72 -5.96
CA ARG A 38 -4.47 6.65 -5.52
C ARG A 38 -5.37 6.33 -6.72
N SER A 39 -6.44 5.58 -6.49
CA SER A 39 -7.44 5.26 -7.51
C SER A 39 -8.07 6.52 -8.10
N ALA A 40 -8.72 6.39 -9.25
CA ALA A 40 -9.49 7.51 -9.80
C ALA A 40 -10.55 7.98 -8.78
N PRO A 41 -10.82 9.29 -8.67
CA PRO A 41 -11.86 9.79 -7.78
C PRO A 41 -13.22 9.21 -8.15
N MET A 42 -13.96 8.73 -7.15
CA MET A 42 -15.33 8.25 -7.26
C MET A 42 -16.33 9.37 -6.93
N ASP A 43 -17.54 9.00 -6.53
CA ASP A 43 -18.57 9.93 -6.04
C ASP A 43 -18.04 10.82 -4.91
N ALA A 44 -18.48 12.08 -4.90
CA ALA A 44 -17.98 13.14 -4.02
C ALA A 44 -16.45 13.40 -4.10
N GLY A 45 -15.76 12.88 -5.13
CA GLY A 45 -14.33 13.07 -5.29
C GLY A 45 -13.50 12.29 -4.27
N ILE A 46 -14.01 11.16 -3.76
CA ILE A 46 -13.29 10.29 -2.83
C ILE A 46 -12.42 9.31 -3.62
N GLN A 47 -11.15 9.21 -3.25
CA GLN A 47 -10.22 8.18 -3.69
C GLN A 47 -10.08 7.16 -2.56
N ASP A 48 -10.78 6.04 -2.69
CA ASP A 48 -10.96 5.05 -1.62
C ASP A 48 -9.98 3.87 -1.71
N THR A 49 -9.01 3.93 -2.63
CA THR A 49 -8.07 2.84 -2.85
C THR A 49 -6.70 3.43 -3.19
N VAL A 50 -5.64 2.82 -2.66
CA VAL A 50 -4.27 3.07 -3.10
C VAL A 50 -3.69 1.78 -3.68
N GLU A 51 -2.95 1.91 -4.77
CA GLU A 51 -2.32 0.82 -5.49
C GLU A 51 -0.80 1.03 -5.51
N CYS A 52 -0.05 -0.06 -5.37
CA CYS A 52 1.40 -0.08 -5.53
C CYS A 52 1.75 -0.96 -6.73
N TYR A 53 2.24 -0.34 -7.80
CA TYR A 53 2.66 -0.98 -9.04
C TYR A 53 4.13 -1.40 -8.92
N LEU A 54 4.36 -2.70 -8.80
CA LEU A 54 5.70 -3.26 -8.66
C LEU A 54 6.34 -3.49 -10.04
N PRO A 55 7.67 -3.45 -10.15
CA PRO A 55 8.36 -3.93 -11.35
C PRO A 55 7.86 -5.32 -11.77
N GLY A 56 7.46 -5.45 -13.03
CA GLY A 56 6.80 -6.65 -13.55
C GLY A 56 5.28 -6.46 -13.69
N ARG A 57 4.50 -7.48 -13.29
CA ARG A 57 3.02 -7.49 -13.38
C ARG A 57 2.31 -7.40 -12.03
N GLY A 58 3.05 -7.38 -10.92
CA GLY A 58 2.46 -7.36 -9.58
C GLY A 58 1.87 -6.00 -9.22
N VAL A 59 0.61 -5.98 -8.79
CA VAL A 59 -0.03 -4.79 -8.24
C VAL A 59 -0.58 -5.11 -6.86
N LEU A 60 -0.24 -4.30 -5.88
CA LEU A 60 -0.73 -4.41 -4.52
C LEU A 60 -1.82 -3.39 -4.27
N THR A 61 -3.02 -3.83 -3.91
CA THR A 61 -4.20 -2.97 -3.74
C THR A 61 -4.56 -2.87 -2.26
N PHE A 62 -4.80 -1.64 -1.80
CA PHE A 62 -5.19 -1.29 -0.45
C PHE A 62 -6.45 -0.42 -0.47
N PRO A 63 -7.64 -1.01 -0.30
CA PRO A 63 -8.84 -0.22 -0.06
C PRO A 63 -8.69 0.54 1.26
N LEU A 64 -9.01 1.81 1.24
CA LEU A 64 -8.91 2.77 2.34
C LEU A 64 -10.29 2.99 2.96
N ASP A 65 -10.30 3.20 4.27
CA ASP A 65 -11.45 3.64 5.04
C ASP A 65 -11.05 4.81 5.94
N PRO A 66 -11.69 5.99 5.82
CA PRO A 66 -12.87 6.30 5.00
C PRO A 66 -12.61 6.54 3.49
N GLY A 67 -11.36 6.67 3.07
CA GLY A 67 -10.96 7.19 1.75
C GLY A 67 -10.42 8.62 1.84
N ILE A 68 -9.80 9.10 0.76
CA ILE A 68 -9.16 10.42 0.72
C ILE A 68 -9.92 11.34 -0.25
N SER A 69 -10.43 12.46 0.25
CA SER A 69 -11.05 13.50 -0.58
C SER A 69 -10.01 14.20 -1.47
N VAL A 70 -10.31 14.36 -2.76
CA VAL A 70 -9.49 15.17 -3.68
C VAL A 70 -9.51 16.65 -3.27
N GLN A 71 -10.66 17.15 -2.83
CA GLN A 71 -10.84 18.55 -2.48
C GLN A 71 -10.21 18.87 -1.13
N PHE A 72 -10.29 17.94 -0.16
CA PHE A 72 -9.76 18.11 1.19
C PHE A 72 -8.92 16.89 1.64
N PRO A 73 -7.72 16.68 1.08
CA PRO A 73 -6.92 15.47 1.38
C PRO A 73 -6.51 15.30 2.85
N ASN A 74 -6.56 16.37 3.65
CA ASN A 74 -6.17 16.35 5.06
C ASN A 74 -7.37 16.33 6.02
N GLU A 75 -8.60 16.25 5.52
CA GLU A 75 -9.82 16.18 6.35
C GLU A 75 -9.80 14.94 7.24
N ASP A 76 -9.43 13.79 6.66
CA ASP A 76 -9.23 12.52 7.36
C ASP A 76 -7.74 12.14 7.36
N PRO A 77 -6.93 12.62 8.32
CA PRO A 77 -5.47 12.49 8.30
C PRO A 77 -4.97 11.06 8.53
N VAL A 78 -5.85 10.14 8.94
CA VAL A 78 -5.57 8.73 9.18
C VAL A 78 -6.54 7.88 8.36
N GLN A 79 -6.00 6.87 7.69
CA GLN A 79 -6.76 5.90 6.91
C GLN A 79 -6.54 4.51 7.47
N THR A 80 -7.54 3.64 7.34
CA THR A 80 -7.43 2.22 7.64
C THR A 80 -7.33 1.43 6.35
N PHE A 81 -6.34 0.54 6.26
CA PHE A 81 -6.28 -0.44 5.17
C PHE A 81 -7.30 -1.55 5.39
N ARG A 82 -8.35 -1.64 4.57
CA ARG A 82 -9.35 -2.71 4.65
C ARG A 82 -8.85 -4.03 4.05
N ASP A 83 -7.91 -3.97 3.12
CA ASP A 83 -7.20 -5.14 2.60
C ASP A 83 -5.77 -4.77 2.17
N ALA A 84 -4.95 -5.79 1.92
CA ALA A 84 -3.61 -5.66 1.35
C ALA A 84 -3.36 -6.86 0.44
N ARG A 85 -3.76 -6.75 -0.84
CA ARG A 85 -3.87 -7.89 -1.76
C ARG A 85 -3.07 -7.70 -3.03
N LEU A 86 -2.28 -8.72 -3.36
CA LEU A 86 -1.50 -8.81 -4.59
C LEU A 86 -2.39 -9.32 -5.72
N SER A 87 -2.20 -8.75 -6.89
CA SER A 87 -2.78 -9.22 -8.15
C SER A 87 -1.71 -9.21 -9.25
N GLY A 88 -1.94 -9.92 -10.34
CA GLY A 88 -1.01 -10.00 -11.48
C GLY A 88 0.23 -10.87 -11.27
N ALA A 89 0.41 -11.41 -10.07
CA ALA A 89 1.37 -12.47 -9.71
C ALA A 89 0.69 -13.48 -8.77
N PRO A 90 1.09 -14.76 -8.76
CA PRO A 90 0.40 -15.81 -8.01
C PRO A 90 0.60 -15.74 -6.48
N ASN A 91 1.65 -15.06 -6.00
CA ASN A 91 1.94 -14.80 -4.59
C ASN A 91 3.19 -13.92 -4.45
N PHE A 92 3.53 -13.50 -3.23
CA PHE A 92 4.73 -12.67 -3.00
C PHE A 92 6.04 -13.40 -3.29
N ALA A 93 6.09 -14.74 -3.20
CA ALA A 93 7.28 -15.52 -3.53
C ALA A 93 7.64 -15.48 -5.03
N ALA A 94 6.68 -15.12 -5.89
CA ALA A 94 6.90 -14.95 -7.33
C ALA A 94 7.39 -13.54 -7.72
N LEU A 95 7.49 -12.61 -6.77
CA LEU A 95 7.98 -11.25 -7.04
C LEU A 95 9.51 -11.21 -7.05
N ASP A 96 10.07 -10.21 -7.73
CA ASP A 96 11.48 -9.90 -7.62
C ASP A 96 11.87 -9.64 -6.14
N PRO A 97 12.91 -10.28 -5.61
CA PRO A 97 13.28 -10.13 -4.20
C PRO A 97 13.66 -8.71 -3.78
N VAL A 98 14.23 -7.91 -4.70
CA VAL A 98 14.57 -6.50 -4.42
C VAL A 98 13.30 -5.67 -4.35
N ALA A 99 12.40 -5.82 -5.33
CA ALA A 99 11.10 -5.14 -5.32
C ALA A 99 10.26 -5.50 -4.08
N LEU A 100 10.23 -6.78 -3.69
CA LEU A 100 9.56 -7.21 -2.46
C LEU A 100 10.19 -6.58 -1.22
N SER A 101 11.53 -6.52 -1.16
CA SER A 101 12.22 -5.88 -0.04
C SER A 101 11.92 -4.38 0.06
N GLU A 102 11.91 -3.67 -1.06
CA GLU A 102 11.56 -2.25 -1.11
C GLU A 102 10.11 -2.00 -0.71
N LEU A 103 9.19 -2.82 -1.21
CA LEU A 103 7.78 -2.78 -0.81
C LEU A 103 7.62 -2.93 0.70
N LEU A 104 8.32 -3.87 1.33
CA LEU A 104 8.26 -4.08 2.77
C LEU A 104 8.82 -2.89 3.57
N CYS A 105 9.81 -2.18 3.02
CA CYS A 105 10.31 -0.93 3.60
C CYS A 105 9.26 0.19 3.52
N ASP A 106 8.63 0.37 2.36
CA ASP A 106 7.55 1.35 2.18
C ASP A 106 6.38 1.07 3.14
N LEU A 107 5.98 -0.19 3.25
CA LEU A 107 4.91 -0.61 4.17
C LEU A 107 5.28 -0.43 5.64
N HIS A 108 6.53 -0.68 6.01
CA HIS A 108 7.02 -0.41 7.36
C HIS A 108 6.96 1.10 7.67
N TYR A 109 7.36 1.95 6.71
CA TYR A 109 7.27 3.40 6.82
C TYR A 109 5.82 3.87 6.98
N LEU A 110 4.88 3.32 6.22
CA LEU A 110 3.46 3.68 6.35
C LEU A 110 2.94 3.40 7.76
N HIS A 111 3.23 2.21 8.29
CA HIS A 111 2.71 1.77 9.58
C HIS A 111 3.42 2.43 10.78
N HIS A 112 4.75 2.58 10.75
CA HIS A 112 5.54 3.01 11.92
C HIS A 112 6.21 4.39 11.75
N GLY A 113 6.31 4.92 10.53
CA GLY A 113 7.12 6.08 10.21
C GLY A 113 8.60 5.74 10.08
N GLY A 114 9.47 6.71 10.32
CA GLY A 114 10.93 6.54 10.22
C GLY A 114 11.49 6.84 8.83
N ALA A 115 12.66 6.26 8.53
CA ALA A 115 13.34 6.47 7.25
C ALA A 115 12.56 5.79 6.12
N MET A 116 12.28 6.57 5.08
CA MET A 116 11.76 6.06 3.81
C MET A 116 12.91 5.43 3.00
N ARG A 117 12.59 4.57 2.02
CA ARG A 117 13.60 4.04 1.06
C ARG A 117 14.33 5.15 0.30
#